data_AF-A0A662UAQ5-F1
#
_entry.id   AF-A0A662UAQ5-F1
#
_cell.length_a   1.000
_cell.length_b   1.000
_cell.length_c   1.000
_cell.angle_alpha   90.00
_cell.angle_beta   90.00
_cell.angle_gamma   90.00
#
_symmetry.space_group_name_H-M   'P 1'
#
loop_
_entity.id
_entity.type
_entity.pdbx_description
1 polymer ?
#
loop_
_entity_poly.entity_id
_entity_poly.type
_entity_poly.pdbx_seq_one_letter_code
_entity_poly.pdbx_strand_id
1 'polypeptide(L)'
;MKIYLDQREDPRVEAILRSWVEVERRRLPLGDMATDHCIVERKSYSDYVASLVDGRLFDQAARMTESEKVCFIVIHNDFKEPPVQRQVTDAQIYGSMAALVVENAIPVVFIPNIYNALYCAYKILEKVEQGKYLKPRHLRKPSHSKAPWIVRKVAQLFDIPYKTAAQLLLKYGSIENIMKADDLTSVPGIGTLRAHRIKTILCKDYRKSSSSSSSSRR
;
A
#
# COMPACT_ATOMS: atom_id res chain seq x y z
N MET A 1 8.10 12.48 -18.96
CA MET A 1 8.06 13.33 -17.74
C MET A 1 9.45 13.86 -17.53
N LYS A 2 9.58 15.14 -17.20
CA LYS A 2 10.84 15.81 -16.93
C LYS A 2 10.87 16.23 -15.46
N ILE A 3 12.01 16.06 -14.80
CA ILE A 3 12.25 16.60 -13.46
C ILE A 3 13.11 17.85 -13.58
N TYR A 4 12.72 18.88 -12.84
CA TYR A 4 13.51 20.07 -12.62
C TYR A 4 14.34 19.89 -11.35
N LEU A 5 15.65 19.99 -11.46
CA LEU A 5 16.59 19.87 -10.33
C LEU A 5 17.17 21.25 -10.02
N ASP A 6 17.18 21.64 -8.74
CA ASP A 6 17.79 22.90 -8.34
C ASP A 6 19.29 22.93 -8.67
N GLN A 7 19.77 24.06 -9.16
CA GLN A 7 21.18 24.22 -9.55
C GLN A 7 22.17 24.10 -8.37
N ARG A 8 21.71 24.29 -7.13
CA ARG A 8 22.52 24.19 -5.92
C ARG A 8 22.78 22.74 -5.50
N GLU A 9 22.06 21.78 -6.06
CA GLU A 9 22.23 20.37 -5.75
C GLU A 9 23.57 19.81 -6.27
N ASP A 10 24.07 18.78 -5.58
CA ASP A 10 25.32 18.11 -5.98
C ASP A 10 25.17 17.49 -7.39
N PRO A 11 26.13 17.71 -8.32
CA PRO A 11 26.10 17.10 -9.66
C PRO A 11 25.92 15.57 -9.67
N ARG A 12 26.32 14.87 -8.61
CA ARG A 12 26.12 13.43 -8.46
C ARG A 12 24.63 13.05 -8.35
N VAL A 13 23.80 13.92 -7.79
CA VAL A 13 22.34 13.71 -7.73
C VAL A 13 21.75 13.70 -9.14
N GLU A 14 22.16 14.65 -9.98
CA GLU A 14 21.76 14.69 -11.39
C GLU A 14 22.18 13.42 -12.14
N ALA A 15 23.43 12.99 -11.96
CA ALA A 15 23.95 11.79 -12.61
C ALA A 15 23.13 10.54 -12.27
N ILE A 16 22.73 10.38 -11.00
CA ILE A 16 21.85 9.29 -10.56
C ILE A 16 20.47 9.41 -11.20
N LEU A 17 19.84 10.58 -11.13
CA LEU A 17 18.48 10.79 -11.64
C LEU A 17 18.38 10.60 -13.16
N ARG A 18 19.41 10.99 -13.92
CA ARG A 18 19.49 10.81 -15.38
C ARG A 18 19.43 9.34 -15.80
N SER A 19 19.72 8.39 -14.91
CA SER A 19 19.55 6.96 -15.19
C SER A 19 18.09 6.51 -15.21
N TRP A 20 17.16 7.33 -14.70
CA TRP A 20 15.74 6.99 -14.59
C TRP A 20 14.80 7.91 -15.36
N VAL A 21 15.16 9.19 -15.52
CA VAL A 21 14.27 10.22 -16.06
C VAL A 21 15.07 11.38 -16.67
N GLU A 22 14.45 12.13 -17.58
CA GLU A 22 15.02 13.37 -18.09
C GLU A 22 15.12 14.42 -16.97
N VAL A 23 16.31 15.00 -16.80
CA VAL A 23 16.60 16.02 -15.79
C VAL A 23 17.00 17.32 -16.46
N GLU A 24 16.38 18.42 -16.01
CA GLU A 24 16.71 19.78 -16.41
C GLU A 24 17.13 20.57 -15.16
N ARG A 25 18.37 21.08 -15.17
CA ARG A 25 18.85 21.94 -14.09
C ARG A 25 18.36 23.37 -14.29
N ARG A 26 17.69 23.91 -13.28
CA ARG A 26 17.29 25.32 -13.23
C ARG A 26 17.24 25.81 -11.79
N ARG A 27 17.32 27.11 -11.60
CA ARG A 27 17.16 27.69 -10.27
C ARG A 27 15.69 27.58 -9.86
N LEU A 28 15.40 26.79 -8.84
CA LEU A 28 14.06 26.63 -8.30
C LEU A 28 13.80 27.70 -7.22
N PRO A 29 12.60 28.29 -7.17
CA PRO A 29 12.24 29.18 -6.09
C PRO A 29 12.04 28.42 -4.76
N LEU A 30 11.64 27.15 -4.83
CA LEU A 30 11.28 26.27 -3.72
C LEU A 30 11.63 24.81 -4.06
N GLY A 31 12.10 24.07 -3.05
CA GLY A 31 12.48 22.66 -3.14
C GLY A 31 13.76 22.40 -3.93
N ASP A 32 14.24 21.17 -3.82
CA ASP A 32 15.45 20.71 -4.52
C ASP A 32 15.12 19.97 -5.82
N MET A 33 13.94 19.35 -5.88
CA MET A 33 13.44 18.62 -7.04
C MET A 33 11.98 18.97 -7.27
N ALA A 34 11.58 19.21 -8.52
CA ALA A 34 10.20 19.57 -8.83
C ALA A 34 9.73 19.07 -10.19
N THR A 35 8.41 19.04 -10.35
CA THR A 35 7.69 18.96 -11.61
C THR A 35 6.73 20.16 -11.71
N ASP A 36 5.80 20.13 -12.66
CA ASP A 36 4.78 21.16 -12.77
C ASP A 36 3.81 21.12 -11.59
N HIS A 37 3.48 19.93 -11.06
CA HIS A 37 2.47 19.76 -10.01
C HIS A 37 3.03 19.37 -8.63
N CYS A 38 4.33 19.08 -8.52
CA CYS A 38 4.92 18.53 -7.30
C CYS A 38 6.29 19.15 -6.98
N ILE A 39 6.58 19.29 -5.69
CA ILE A 39 7.87 19.70 -5.14
C ILE A 39 8.32 18.65 -4.12
N VAL A 40 9.58 18.25 -4.22
CA VAL A 40 10.28 17.44 -3.22
C VAL A 40 11.47 18.23 -2.69
N GLU A 41 11.49 18.42 -1.37
CA GLU A 41 12.65 18.88 -0.62
C GLU A 41 13.49 17.66 -0.20
N ARG A 42 14.75 17.59 -0.62
CA ARG A 42 15.70 16.54 -0.24
C ARG A 42 16.57 17.05 0.89
N LYS A 43 16.44 16.47 2.08
CA LYS A 43 17.22 16.89 3.25
C LYS A 43 18.07 15.74 3.78
N SER A 44 19.35 15.99 4.07
CA SER A 44 20.09 15.04 4.89
C SER A 44 19.55 15.08 6.32
N TYR A 45 19.68 14.01 7.08
CA TYR A 45 19.27 14.01 8.49
C TYR A 45 19.93 15.15 9.29
N SER A 46 21.22 15.38 9.05
CA SER A 46 22.00 16.46 9.66
C SER A 46 21.43 17.83 9.33
N ASP A 47 21.11 18.08 8.06
CA ASP A 47 20.51 19.34 7.60
C ASP A 47 19.09 19.52 8.15
N TYR A 48 18.34 18.42 8.31
CA TYR A 48 17.03 18.43 8.94
C TYR A 48 17.12 18.92 10.38
N VAL A 49 18.00 18.30 11.19
CA VAL A 49 18.22 18.72 12.58
C VAL A 49 18.73 20.15 12.66
N ALA A 50 19.67 20.55 11.80
CA ALA A 50 20.16 21.92 11.74
C ALA A 50 19.03 22.92 11.44
N SER A 51 18.19 22.63 10.45
CA SER A 51 17.06 23.49 10.07
C SER A 51 15.98 23.60 11.15
N LEU A 52 15.79 22.54 11.95
CA LEU A 52 14.89 22.54 13.09
C LEU A 52 15.41 23.46 14.20
N VAL A 53 16.69 23.35 14.54
CA VAL A 53 17.31 24.20 15.58
C VAL A 53 17.36 25.66 15.18
N ASP A 54 17.64 25.92 13.90
CA ASP A 54 17.68 27.28 13.38
C ASP A 54 16.28 27.89 13.16
N GLY A 55 15.19 27.12 13.38
CA GLY A 55 13.81 27.55 13.17
C GLY A 55 13.35 27.63 11.71
N ARG A 56 14.26 27.42 10.75
CA ARG A 56 14.01 27.59 9.31
C ARG A 56 13.16 26.48 8.68
N LEU A 57 13.01 25.34 9.36
CA LEU A 57 12.28 24.18 8.84
C LEU A 57 10.81 24.52 8.52
N PHE A 58 10.12 25.19 9.45
CA PHE A 58 8.70 25.50 9.30
C PHE A 58 8.45 26.69 8.36
N ASP A 59 9.37 27.67 8.31
CA ASP A 59 9.31 28.75 7.32
C ASP A 59 9.40 28.19 5.90
N GLN A 60 10.28 27.20 5.70
CA GLN A 60 10.41 26.52 4.42
C GLN A 60 9.14 25.73 4.08
N ALA A 61 8.58 25.01 5.04
CA ALA A 61 7.33 24.28 4.88
C ALA A 61 6.16 25.20 4.51
N ALA A 62 6.01 26.34 5.19
CA ALA A 62 4.96 27.32 4.91
C ALA A 62 5.06 27.83 3.46
N ARG A 63 6.25 28.25 3.03
CA ARG A 63 6.48 28.71 1.65
C ARG A 63 6.20 27.62 0.60
N MET A 64 6.50 26.36 0.91
CA MET A 64 6.15 25.23 0.04
C MET A 64 4.63 25.09 -0.09
N THR A 65 3.87 25.18 1.01
CA THR A 65 2.40 25.08 0.96
C THR A 65 1.73 26.21 0.18
N GLU A 66 2.33 27.41 0.16
CA GLU A 66 1.85 28.56 -0.62
C GLU A 66 2.04 28.39 -2.14
N SER A 67 2.82 27.40 -2.59
CA SER A 67 3.13 27.20 -4.01
C SER A 67 2.01 26.55 -4.85
N GLU A 68 0.90 26.17 -4.21
CA GLU A 68 -0.22 25.39 -4.79
C GLU A 68 0.20 24.02 -5.38
N LYS A 69 1.45 23.61 -5.23
CA LYS A 69 1.96 22.29 -5.64
C LYS A 69 1.88 21.29 -4.50
N VAL A 70 1.80 20.02 -4.86
CA VAL A 70 1.92 18.94 -3.88
C VAL A 70 3.35 18.91 -3.34
N CYS A 71 3.51 18.94 -2.02
CA CYS A 71 4.81 19.07 -1.39
C CYS A 71 5.17 17.83 -0.58
N PHE A 72 6.44 17.42 -0.66
CA PHE A 72 6.99 16.31 0.12
C PHE A 72 8.38 16.67 0.65
N ILE A 73 8.76 16.09 1.78
CA ILE A 73 10.13 16.11 2.28
C ILE A 73 10.66 14.68 2.28
N VAL A 74 11.81 14.47 1.66
CA VAL A 74 12.52 13.18 1.67
C VAL A 74 13.82 13.36 2.44
N ILE A 75 13.90 12.68 3.58
CA ILE A 75 15.06 12.71 4.47
C ILE A 75 15.92 11.47 4.19
N HIS A 76 17.23 11.66 4.10
CA HIS A 76 18.18 10.56 3.90
C HIS A 76 19.37 10.64 4.86
N ASN A 77 20.23 9.62 4.79
CA ASN A 77 21.32 9.31 5.71
C ASN A 77 20.82 8.85 7.09
N ASP A 78 21.62 7.99 7.70
CA ASP A 78 21.30 7.37 8.99
C ASP A 78 21.70 8.28 10.17
N PHE A 79 21.07 8.06 11.32
CA PHE A 79 21.29 8.76 12.59
C PHE A 79 22.67 8.49 13.22
N LYS A 80 23.53 7.70 12.55
CA LYS A 80 24.79 7.17 13.08
C LYS A 80 25.95 8.16 13.12
N GLU A 81 25.73 9.38 12.66
CA GLU A 81 26.59 10.50 13.02
C GLU A 81 25.78 11.43 13.92
N PRO A 82 26.23 11.70 15.17
CA PRO A 82 25.63 12.81 15.89
C PRO A 82 25.83 14.04 15.02
N PRO A 83 24.84 14.92 14.84
CA PRO A 83 25.22 16.27 14.49
C PRO A 83 26.13 16.70 15.64
N VAL A 84 27.39 16.93 15.30
CA VAL A 84 28.47 17.37 16.19
C VAL A 84 28.05 18.60 17.01
N GLN A 85 26.91 19.21 16.68
CA GLN A 85 26.20 20.22 17.45
C GLN A 85 24.70 19.90 17.51
N ARG A 86 24.17 19.67 18.72
CA ARG A 86 22.96 20.29 19.31
C ARG A 86 22.10 19.31 20.11
N GLN A 87 21.62 19.84 21.23
CA GLN A 87 20.78 19.26 22.29
C GLN A 87 19.35 18.91 21.82
N VAL A 88 19.20 18.33 20.64
CA VAL A 88 17.87 18.01 20.08
C VAL A 88 17.50 16.60 20.50
N THR A 89 16.36 16.48 21.16
CA THR A 89 15.81 15.21 21.61
C THR A 89 15.02 14.54 20.49
N ASP A 90 14.91 13.21 20.56
CA ASP A 90 14.01 12.43 19.69
C ASP A 90 12.58 12.99 19.68
N ALA A 91 12.09 13.45 20.83
CA ALA A 91 10.78 14.08 20.95
C ALA A 91 10.63 15.32 20.07
N GLN A 92 11.67 16.16 19.98
CA GLN A 92 11.65 17.34 19.11
C GLN A 92 11.76 16.97 17.63
N ILE A 93 12.54 15.94 17.31
CA ILE A 93 12.73 15.48 15.92
C ILE A 93 11.44 14.84 15.41
N TYR A 94 10.93 13.82 16.10
CA TYR A 94 9.69 13.15 15.69
C TYR A 94 8.46 14.05 15.85
N GLY A 95 8.46 14.95 16.84
CA GLY A 95 7.41 15.96 17.00
C GLY A 95 7.36 16.92 15.81
N SER A 96 8.50 17.39 15.32
CA SER A 96 8.53 18.27 14.14
C SER A 96 8.19 17.53 12.85
N MET A 97 8.57 16.26 12.68
CA MET A 97 8.08 15.42 11.58
C MET A 97 6.56 15.27 11.62
N ALA A 98 5.99 15.00 12.79
CA ALA A 98 4.54 14.90 12.96
C ALA A 98 3.84 16.22 12.64
N ALA A 99 4.37 17.36 13.11
CA ALA A 99 3.84 18.69 12.81
C ALA A 99 3.85 18.98 11.30
N LEU A 100 4.94 18.68 10.59
CA LEU A 100 4.99 18.83 9.12
C LEU A 100 3.89 18.03 8.41
N VAL A 101 3.63 16.81 8.86
CA VAL A 101 2.60 15.93 8.27
C VAL A 101 1.19 16.42 8.60
N VAL A 102 0.95 16.82 9.86
CA VAL A 102 -0.41 17.10 10.36
C VAL A 102 -0.81 18.56 10.14
N GLU A 103 0.08 19.50 10.43
CA GLU A 103 -0.19 20.94 10.42
C GLU A 103 0.06 21.55 9.03
N ASN A 104 1.14 21.14 8.35
CA ASN A 104 1.46 21.65 7.00
C ASN A 104 0.95 20.75 5.86
N ALA A 105 0.40 19.57 6.17
CA ALA A 105 0.02 18.57 5.17
C ALA A 105 1.16 18.17 4.22
N ILE A 106 2.41 18.20 4.68
CA ILE A 106 3.61 17.81 3.93
C ILE A 106 4.06 16.43 4.40
N PRO A 107 3.89 15.37 3.60
CA PRO A 107 4.36 14.05 3.97
C PRO A 107 5.88 14.00 4.04
N VAL A 108 6.39 13.44 5.13
CA VAL A 108 7.82 13.24 5.37
C VAL A 108 8.16 11.75 5.18
N VAL A 109 9.16 11.46 4.34
CA VAL A 109 9.63 10.10 4.08
C VAL A 109 11.10 10.00 4.48
N PHE A 110 11.43 9.07 5.38
CA PHE A 110 12.80 8.83 5.81
C PHE A 110 13.36 7.55 5.18
N ILE A 111 14.46 7.68 4.41
CA ILE A 111 15.14 6.56 3.74
C ILE A 111 16.65 6.74 3.93
N PRO A 112 17.32 5.95 4.80
CA PRO A 112 18.73 6.15 5.15
C PRO A 112 19.68 6.13 3.94
N ASN A 113 19.44 5.25 2.98
CA ASN A 113 20.29 5.16 1.79
C ASN A 113 19.92 6.26 0.78
N ILE A 114 20.88 7.12 0.44
CA ILE A 114 20.67 8.25 -0.48
C ILE A 114 20.16 7.84 -1.87
N TYR A 115 20.65 6.73 -2.44
CA TYR A 115 20.21 6.26 -3.74
C TYR A 115 18.72 5.84 -3.71
N ASN A 116 18.32 5.10 -2.68
CA ASN A 116 16.92 4.73 -2.47
C ASN A 116 16.03 5.93 -2.17
N ALA A 117 16.54 6.92 -1.44
CA ALA A 117 15.84 8.17 -1.15
C ALA A 117 15.57 8.97 -2.43
N LEU A 118 16.58 9.13 -3.29
CA LEU A 118 16.43 9.76 -4.61
C LEU A 118 15.47 8.99 -5.51
N TYR A 119 15.52 7.66 -5.50
CA TYR A 119 14.58 6.84 -6.25
C TYR A 119 13.15 7.05 -5.75
N CYS A 120 12.95 7.10 -4.43
CA CYS A 120 11.64 7.41 -3.84
C CYS A 120 11.14 8.80 -4.23
N ALA A 121 11.99 9.83 -4.12
CA ALA A 121 11.68 11.20 -4.54
C ALA A 121 11.23 11.25 -6.01
N TYR A 122 11.96 10.58 -6.91
CA TYR A 122 11.57 10.42 -8.31
C TYR A 122 10.19 9.76 -8.45
N LYS A 123 9.94 8.63 -7.77
CA LYS A 123 8.65 7.95 -7.85
C LYS A 123 7.51 8.77 -7.27
N ILE A 124 7.74 9.58 -6.24
CA ILE A 124 6.76 10.51 -5.69
C ILE A 124 6.34 11.51 -6.77
N LEU A 125 7.32 12.21 -7.37
CA LEU A 125 7.08 13.14 -8.48
C LEU A 125 6.30 12.47 -9.62
N GLU A 126 6.72 11.26 -10.02
CA GLU A 126 6.05 10.47 -11.06
C GLU A 126 4.59 10.13 -10.73
N LYS A 127 4.28 9.78 -9.48
CA LYS A 127 2.90 9.46 -9.08
C LYS A 127 2.01 10.68 -9.06
N VAL A 128 2.52 11.84 -8.65
CA VAL A 128 1.76 13.09 -8.67
C VAL A 128 1.46 13.50 -10.11
N GLU A 129 2.44 13.46 -11.01
CA GLU A 129 2.24 13.75 -12.43
C GLU A 129 1.30 12.76 -13.12
N GLN A 130 1.26 11.50 -12.67
CA GLN A 130 0.25 10.52 -13.10
C GLN A 130 -1.17 10.81 -12.55
N GLY A 131 -1.35 11.89 -11.80
CA GLY A 131 -2.61 12.27 -11.16
C GLY A 131 -3.05 11.29 -10.08
N LYS A 132 -2.13 10.60 -9.41
CA LYS A 132 -2.43 9.59 -8.38
C LYS A 132 -2.37 10.11 -6.94
N TYR A 133 -2.03 11.38 -6.75
CA TYR A 133 -2.03 12.00 -5.43
C TYR A 133 -3.42 11.90 -4.79
N LEU A 134 -3.46 11.37 -3.55
CA LEU A 134 -4.68 11.09 -2.78
C LEU A 134 -5.74 10.25 -3.52
N LYS A 135 -5.34 9.47 -4.54
CA LYS A 135 -6.22 8.51 -5.21
C LYS A 135 -5.88 7.09 -4.75
N PRO A 136 -6.61 6.55 -3.76
CA PRO A 136 -6.31 5.22 -3.23
C PRO A 136 -6.39 4.19 -4.34
N ARG A 137 -5.45 3.24 -4.34
CA ARG A 137 -5.50 2.12 -5.28
C ARG A 137 -6.73 1.29 -4.92
N HIS A 138 -7.74 1.27 -5.77
CA HIS A 138 -8.73 0.21 -5.71
C HIS A 138 -8.00 -1.09 -6.01
N LEU A 139 -7.81 -1.92 -4.98
CA LEU A 139 -7.42 -3.31 -5.18
C LEU A 139 -8.47 -3.86 -6.13
N ARG A 140 -8.06 -4.24 -7.35
CA ARG A 140 -8.88 -5.17 -8.13
C ARG A 140 -9.09 -6.34 -7.18
N LYS A 141 -10.32 -6.52 -6.68
CA LYS A 141 -10.70 -7.78 -6.04
C LYS A 141 -10.16 -8.84 -6.98
N PRO A 142 -9.31 -9.78 -6.53
CA PRO A 142 -8.73 -10.78 -7.42
C PRO A 142 -9.90 -11.30 -8.23
N SER A 143 -9.81 -11.20 -9.56
CA SER A 143 -10.87 -11.67 -10.44
C SER A 143 -11.16 -13.06 -9.94
N HIS A 144 -12.29 -13.21 -9.28
CA HIS A 144 -12.69 -14.53 -8.87
C HIS A 144 -12.65 -15.35 -10.16
N SER A 145 -12.13 -16.58 -10.08
CA SER A 145 -11.79 -17.40 -11.24
C SER A 145 -12.80 -17.24 -12.38
N LYS A 146 -12.38 -17.38 -13.65
CA LYS A 146 -13.28 -17.36 -14.84
C LYS A 146 -14.48 -18.33 -14.73
N ALA A 147 -14.55 -19.14 -13.67
CA ALA A 147 -15.69 -19.99 -13.36
C ALA A 147 -16.96 -19.15 -13.12
N PRO A 148 -18.11 -19.59 -13.67
CA PRO A 148 -19.41 -18.99 -13.43
C PRO A 148 -19.70 -18.80 -11.92
N TRP A 149 -20.48 -17.77 -11.58
CA TRP A 149 -20.84 -17.44 -10.20
C TRP A 149 -21.37 -18.67 -9.41
N ILE A 150 -22.21 -19.49 -10.04
CA ILE A 150 -22.76 -20.70 -9.42
C ILE A 150 -21.68 -21.73 -9.07
N VAL A 151 -20.71 -21.95 -9.95
CA VAL A 151 -19.56 -22.84 -9.70
C VAL A 151 -18.76 -22.36 -8.51
N ARG A 152 -18.55 -21.05 -8.40
CA ARG A 152 -17.81 -20.45 -7.29
C ARG A 152 -18.54 -20.62 -5.96
N LYS A 153 -19.86 -20.44 -5.94
CA LYS A 153 -20.69 -20.60 -4.74
C LYS A 153 -20.76 -22.05 -4.29
N VAL A 154 -20.91 -22.98 -5.24
CA VAL A 154 -20.89 -24.42 -4.95
C VAL A 154 -19.53 -24.87 -4.43
N ALA A 155 -18.44 -24.43 -5.06
CA ALA A 155 -17.08 -24.72 -4.59
C ALA A 155 -16.84 -24.23 -3.16
N GLN A 156 -17.30 -23.01 -2.85
CA GLN A 156 -17.21 -22.45 -1.51
C GLN A 156 -18.09 -23.20 -0.49
N LEU A 157 -19.35 -23.50 -0.85
CA LEU A 157 -20.30 -24.18 0.03
C LEU A 157 -19.85 -25.60 0.38
N PHE A 158 -19.30 -26.32 -0.59
CA PHE A 158 -18.91 -27.72 -0.43
C PHE A 158 -17.44 -27.93 -0.08
N ASP A 159 -16.65 -26.85 0.03
CA ASP A 159 -15.22 -26.90 0.31
C ASP A 159 -14.47 -27.79 -0.71
N ILE A 160 -14.73 -27.57 -2.00
CA ILE A 160 -14.16 -28.34 -3.12
C ILE A 160 -13.56 -27.42 -4.21
N PRO A 161 -12.62 -27.92 -5.04
CA PRO A 161 -12.08 -27.15 -6.16
C PRO A 161 -13.13 -26.77 -7.20
N TYR A 162 -12.93 -25.65 -7.91
CA TYR A 162 -13.85 -25.16 -8.96
C TYR A 162 -14.11 -26.20 -10.06
N LYS A 163 -13.11 -27.02 -10.43
CA LYS A 163 -13.26 -28.09 -11.43
C LYS A 163 -14.29 -29.14 -10.99
N THR A 164 -14.21 -29.57 -9.72
CA THR A 164 -15.14 -30.55 -9.14
C THR A 164 -16.53 -29.96 -8.96
N ALA A 165 -16.63 -28.70 -8.53
CA ALA A 165 -17.92 -28.00 -8.45
C ALA A 165 -18.60 -27.86 -9.83
N ALA A 166 -17.83 -27.57 -10.87
CA ALA A 166 -18.34 -27.55 -12.24
C ALA A 166 -18.81 -28.94 -12.70
N GLN A 167 -18.07 -30.01 -12.39
CA GLN A 167 -18.48 -31.38 -12.73
C GLN A 167 -19.75 -31.82 -12.00
N LEU A 168 -19.91 -31.43 -10.73
CA LEU A 168 -21.17 -31.64 -9.99
C LEU A 168 -22.34 -30.95 -10.67
N LEU A 169 -22.17 -29.68 -11.03
CA LEU A 169 -23.21 -28.91 -11.70
C LEU A 169 -23.51 -29.43 -13.11
N LEU A 170 -22.50 -29.92 -13.83
CA LEU A 170 -22.69 -30.56 -15.14
C LEU A 170 -23.46 -31.88 -15.02
N LYS A 171 -23.20 -32.68 -13.98
CA LYS A 171 -23.83 -33.98 -13.79
C LYS A 171 -25.26 -33.89 -13.26
N TYR A 172 -25.49 -33.03 -12.27
CA TYR A 172 -26.78 -32.96 -11.56
C TYR A 172 -27.61 -31.72 -11.94
N GLY A 173 -27.03 -30.73 -12.63
CA GLY A 173 -27.72 -29.53 -13.11
C GLY A 173 -27.90 -28.43 -12.06
N SER A 174 -28.36 -28.78 -10.85
CA SER A 174 -28.69 -27.83 -9.79
C SER A 174 -28.22 -28.28 -8.41
N ILE A 175 -28.13 -27.35 -7.45
CA ILE A 175 -27.83 -27.67 -6.04
C ILE A 175 -28.90 -28.58 -5.44
N GLU A 176 -30.16 -28.39 -5.81
CA GLU A 176 -31.27 -29.23 -5.36
C GLU A 176 -31.09 -30.69 -5.79
N ASN A 177 -30.69 -30.93 -7.04
CA ASN A 177 -30.45 -32.28 -7.54
C ASN A 177 -29.19 -32.90 -6.92
N ILE A 178 -28.15 -32.12 -6.63
CA ILE A 178 -26.98 -32.58 -5.86
C ILE A 178 -27.41 -33.04 -4.47
N MET A 179 -28.35 -32.34 -3.83
CA MET A 179 -28.86 -32.72 -2.51
C MET A 179 -29.63 -34.04 -2.54
N LYS A 180 -30.42 -34.28 -3.59
CA LYS A 180 -31.20 -35.51 -3.79
C LYS A 180 -30.39 -36.72 -4.26
N ALA A 181 -29.18 -36.53 -4.77
CA ALA A 181 -28.35 -37.62 -5.29
C ALA A 181 -28.00 -38.65 -4.19
N ASP A 182 -28.17 -39.93 -4.49
CA ASP A 182 -27.85 -41.02 -3.56
C ASP A 182 -26.34 -41.17 -3.34
N ASP A 183 -25.57 -41.01 -4.42
CA ASP A 183 -24.11 -41.10 -4.39
C ASP A 183 -23.43 -39.96 -5.16
N LEU A 184 -22.55 -39.23 -4.45
CA LEU A 184 -21.72 -38.17 -4.99
C LEU A 184 -20.30 -38.64 -5.35
N THR A 185 -19.89 -39.85 -4.94
CA THR A 185 -18.54 -40.38 -5.19
C THR A 185 -18.28 -40.72 -6.65
N SER A 186 -19.36 -40.92 -7.41
CA SER A 186 -19.36 -41.02 -8.86
C SER A 186 -18.87 -39.76 -9.60
N VAL A 187 -18.58 -38.64 -8.92
CA VAL A 187 -17.96 -37.44 -9.52
C VAL A 187 -16.45 -37.43 -9.24
N PRO A 188 -15.61 -37.28 -10.28
CA PRO A 188 -14.16 -37.23 -10.11
C PRO A 188 -13.70 -36.20 -9.08
N GLY A 189 -12.90 -36.64 -8.11
CA GLY A 189 -12.40 -35.78 -7.03
C GLY A 189 -13.30 -35.68 -5.80
N ILE A 190 -14.44 -36.39 -5.77
CA ILE A 190 -15.26 -36.58 -4.56
C ILE A 190 -15.08 -38.01 -4.06
N GLY A 191 -14.27 -38.17 -3.01
CA GLY A 191 -14.21 -39.43 -2.26
C GLY A 191 -15.33 -39.53 -1.22
N THR A 192 -15.44 -40.68 -0.57
CA THR A 192 -16.42 -40.96 0.50
C THR A 192 -16.42 -39.90 1.61
N LEU A 193 -15.24 -39.47 2.06
CA LEU A 193 -15.10 -38.41 3.07
C LEU A 193 -15.66 -37.06 2.61
N ARG A 194 -15.42 -36.67 1.35
CA ARG A 194 -15.93 -35.42 0.79
C ARG A 194 -17.44 -35.51 0.56
N ALA A 195 -17.94 -36.63 0.04
CA ALA A 195 -19.37 -36.87 -0.12
C ALA A 195 -20.11 -36.77 1.22
N HIS A 196 -19.56 -37.37 2.29
CA HIS A 196 -20.12 -37.28 3.62
C HIS A 196 -20.11 -35.85 4.18
N ARG A 197 -19.01 -35.10 4.00
CA ARG A 197 -18.94 -33.67 4.40
C ARG A 197 -19.99 -32.83 3.66
N ILE A 198 -20.16 -33.04 2.36
CA ILE A 198 -21.16 -32.33 1.56
C ILE A 198 -22.58 -32.62 2.07
N LYS A 199 -22.93 -33.90 2.27
CA LYS A 199 -24.23 -34.29 2.84
C LYS A 199 -24.44 -33.73 4.25
N THR A 200 -23.39 -33.67 5.06
CA THR A 200 -23.44 -33.06 6.39
C THR A 200 -23.74 -31.58 6.32
N ILE A 201 -23.07 -30.82 5.44
CA ILE A 201 -23.30 -29.38 5.26
C ILE A 201 -24.73 -29.11 4.79
N LEU A 202 -25.27 -29.96 3.91
CA LEU A 202 -26.62 -29.80 3.36
C LEU A 202 -27.74 -30.18 4.34
N CYS A 203 -27.56 -31.23 5.14
CA CYS A 203 -28.65 -31.83 5.92
C CYS A 203 -28.56 -31.58 7.44
N LYS A 204 -27.44 -31.06 7.97
CA LYS A 204 -27.28 -30.88 9.41
C LYS A 204 -28.19 -29.74 9.92
N ASP A 205 -29.14 -30.09 10.79
CA ASP A 205 -29.98 -29.11 11.48
C ASP A 205 -29.16 -28.36 12.54
N TYR A 206 -28.87 -27.09 12.27
CA TYR A 206 -28.09 -26.25 13.17
C TYR A 206 -28.74 -26.06 14.55
N ARG A 207 -30.08 -26.05 14.62
CA ARG A 207 -30.83 -25.82 15.88
C ARG A 207 -30.60 -26.93 16.90
N LYS A 208 -30.44 -28.16 16.43
CA LYS A 208 -30.15 -29.32 17.30
C LYS A 208 -28.72 -29.31 17.81
N SER A 209 -27.81 -28.64 17.10
CA SER A 209 -26.41 -28.50 17.51
C SER A 209 -26.14 -27.32 18.44
N SER A 210 -27.03 -26.33 18.51
CA SER A 210 -26.92 -25.18 19.43
C SER A 210 -27.60 -25.41 20.78
N SER A 211 -28.56 -26.35 20.88
CA SER A 211 -29.25 -26.69 22.13
C SER A 211 -28.43 -27.58 23.07
N SER A 212 -27.38 -28.25 22.58
CA SER A 212 -26.49 -29.11 23.40
C SER A 212 -25.36 -28.33 24.09
N SER A 213 -25.02 -27.12 23.61
CA SER A 213 -23.99 -26.26 24.20
C SER A 213 -24.52 -25.31 25.28
N SER A 214 -25.84 -25.15 25.40
CA SER A 214 -26.50 -24.36 26.46
C SER A 214 -26.82 -25.14 27.73
N SER A 215 -26.80 -26.49 27.69
CA SER A 215 -27.19 -27.35 28.83
C SER A 215 -26.02 -27.75 29.73
N SER A 216 -24.78 -27.37 29.41
CA SER A 216 -23.58 -27.63 30.21
C SER A 216 -23.09 -26.42 31.03
N ARG A 217 -23.90 -25.36 31.14
CA ARG A 217 -23.58 -24.13 31.90
C ARG A 217 -24.55 -23.85 33.05
N ARG A 218 -25.05 -24.90 33.72
CA ARG A 218 -25.68 -24.76 35.04
C ARG A 218 -24.98 -25.64 36.05
#